data_AF-A0AAD6FVH7-F1
#
_entry.id   AF-A0AAD6FVH7-F1
#
_cell.length_a   1.000
_cell.length_b   1.000
_cell.length_c   1.000
_cell.angle_alpha   90.00
_cell.angle_beta   90.00
_cell.angle_gamma   90.00
#
_symmetry.space_group_name_H-M   'P 1'
#
loop_
_entity.id
_entity.type
_entity.pdbx_description
1 polymer ?
#
loop_
_entity_poly.entity_id
_entity_poly.type
_entity_poly.pdbx_seq_one_letter_code
_entity_poly.pdbx_strand_id
1 'polypeptide(L)'
;SQQKCIVIFALVCCFAVLVALMFSAVDFWGDDEDGITEENCSRNCRVVLVENIPEDISFLDNGTSHLPLLEGLYSLLDRAIRAVEIVSPLWLLNSSDYESSFQPAARQGRALLSKLQGLKARGIQLKISSGMIDSSELGMLAKHYAEVHYVNTTALIRGSILSSFWVVDRKHFYIGSSSMDWRSLATRKELGVLVYDCSCLALDLHRVFSLYWGLQYRDFIPSFWSKRLFALFNRDEPLELTLNSTKAQAYVSSSPDVFIPKHRSSDLEAISRVIQEARQFIYISIIDYLPLLSRNTRSYWSRIDALIREALILRKVRVRLLISCWEKTQPLSFNFLWSLRSLCMDQANCSMEVKFFNPRVQSDGSLQGINHNRFMVTDRAIYLGNLDWLGNEFTFNTGVGLVISQPEGIEERNSTVVEQLRAAFERDWFSRYTHSLQANKTNVCSKQQINRLVPDKPGHLDNAPMPISVDPHDNGPAPIRHKHQDDGQAHVKTKHHDDRLSIIALQGKADGLEPIIDSYQERGQVKMSHDLDSRQVQIKGNHQDNPMDPPSQSAESSGSREILNGSL
;
A
#
# COMPACT_ATOMS: atom_id res chain seq x y z
N SER A 1 32.79 -54.12 -25.98
CA SER A 1 32.68 -53.60 -24.59
C SER A 1 32.50 -52.08 -24.54
N GLN A 2 33.37 -51.28 -25.17
CA GLN A 2 33.46 -49.82 -24.95
C GLN A 2 32.16 -49.02 -25.11
N GLN A 3 31.31 -49.28 -26.12
CA GLN A 3 30.06 -48.52 -26.32
C GLN A 3 29.15 -48.51 -25.08
N LYS A 4 29.04 -49.63 -24.34
CA LYS A 4 28.24 -49.67 -23.11
C LYS A 4 28.81 -48.74 -22.02
N CYS A 5 30.14 -48.70 -21.88
CA CYS A 5 30.81 -47.79 -20.94
C CYS A 5 30.60 -46.32 -21.32
N ILE A 6 30.63 -45.98 -22.62
CA ILE A 6 30.38 -44.62 -23.12
C ILE A 6 28.94 -44.17 -22.80
N VAL A 7 27.94 -45.03 -23.04
CA VAL A 7 26.54 -44.74 -22.73
C VAL A 7 26.31 -44.59 -21.22
N ILE A 8 26.92 -45.45 -20.39
CA ILE A 8 26.85 -45.34 -18.93
C ILE A 8 27.51 -44.05 -18.44
N PHE A 9 28.69 -43.69 -18.97
CA PHE A 9 29.38 -42.45 -18.61
C PHE A 9 28.56 -41.21 -19.01
N ALA A 10 27.99 -41.20 -20.22
CA ALA A 10 27.10 -40.13 -20.66
C ALA A 10 25.85 -40.00 -19.78
N LEU A 11 25.22 -41.11 -19.39
CA LEU A 11 24.10 -41.11 -18.45
C LEU A 11 24.49 -40.60 -17.05
N VAL A 12 25.66 -40.98 -16.54
CA VAL A 12 26.19 -40.47 -15.25
C VAL A 12 26.49 -38.98 -15.34
N CYS A 13 27.06 -38.48 -16.45
CA CYS A 13 27.26 -37.05 -16.66
C CYS A 13 25.93 -36.29 -16.79
N CYS A 14 24.96 -36.80 -17.55
CA CYS A 14 23.62 -36.19 -17.64
C CYS A 14 22.90 -36.21 -16.29
N PHE A 15 23.04 -37.27 -15.50
CA PHE A 15 22.49 -37.34 -14.14
C PHE A 15 23.20 -36.37 -13.19
N ALA A 16 24.54 -36.27 -13.24
CA ALA A 16 25.29 -35.31 -12.44
C ALA A 16 24.96 -33.85 -12.81
N VAL A 17 24.76 -33.55 -14.11
CA VAL A 17 24.30 -32.23 -14.57
C VAL A 17 22.85 -31.98 -14.15
N LEU A 18 21.95 -32.95 -14.23
CA LEU A 18 20.59 -32.83 -13.70
C LEU A 18 20.58 -32.61 -12.19
N VAL A 19 21.39 -33.35 -11.43
CA VAL A 19 21.53 -33.19 -9.98
C VAL A 19 22.12 -31.83 -9.64
N ALA A 20 23.15 -31.37 -10.35
CA ALA A 20 23.71 -30.03 -10.18
C ALA A 20 22.67 -28.94 -10.51
N LEU A 21 21.96 -29.04 -11.63
CA LEU A 21 20.88 -28.11 -11.99
C LEU A 21 19.72 -28.14 -11.00
N MET A 22 19.39 -29.30 -10.42
CA MET A 22 18.40 -29.42 -9.35
C MET A 22 18.88 -28.79 -8.04
N PHE A 23 20.16 -28.93 -7.67
CA PHE A 23 20.75 -28.24 -6.50
C PHE A 23 21.06 -26.75 -6.75
N SER A 24 21.07 -26.29 -8.01
CA SER A 24 21.14 -24.86 -8.38
C SER A 24 19.77 -24.24 -8.69
N ALA A 25 18.71 -25.05 -8.76
CA ALA A 25 17.31 -24.59 -8.81
C ALA A 25 16.64 -24.68 -7.43
N VAL A 26 17.06 -25.64 -6.60
CA VAL A 26 16.92 -25.60 -5.15
C VAL A 26 18.07 -24.77 -4.59
N ASP A 27 18.05 -23.47 -4.90
CA ASP A 27 18.89 -22.49 -4.21
C ASP A 27 18.78 -22.74 -2.70
N PHE A 28 19.92 -22.88 -2.03
CA PHE A 28 20.00 -23.38 -0.65
C PHE A 28 19.70 -22.26 0.36
N TRP A 29 18.53 -21.63 0.21
CA TRP A 29 18.00 -20.60 1.12
C TRP A 29 17.96 -21.16 2.55
N GLY A 30 18.83 -20.62 3.42
CA GLY A 30 19.01 -21.05 4.79
C GLY A 30 17.89 -20.55 5.70
N ASP A 31 16.66 -20.97 5.42
CA ASP A 31 15.46 -20.49 6.11
C ASP A 31 15.04 -21.36 7.32
N ASP A 32 15.68 -22.50 7.52
CA ASP A 32 15.31 -23.44 8.59
C ASP A 32 15.84 -23.00 9.99
N GLU A 33 16.55 -21.87 10.10
CA GLU A 33 17.14 -21.37 11.37
C GLU A 33 16.10 -21.06 12.47
N ASP A 34 14.87 -20.68 12.10
CA ASP A 34 13.86 -20.17 13.04
C ASP A 34 13.01 -21.25 13.73
N GLY A 35 13.01 -22.49 13.23
CA GLY A 35 12.19 -23.59 13.78
C GLY A 35 10.67 -23.41 13.66
N ILE A 36 10.21 -22.34 13.00
CA ILE A 36 8.82 -22.08 12.64
C ILE A 36 8.53 -22.78 11.31
N THR A 37 7.76 -23.86 11.36
CA THR A 37 7.31 -24.64 10.19
C THR A 37 5.82 -24.47 9.97
N GLU A 38 5.29 -24.98 8.84
CA GLU A 38 3.86 -25.02 8.54
C GLU A 38 3.04 -25.80 9.62
N GLU A 39 3.69 -26.75 10.30
CA GLU A 39 3.10 -27.60 11.34
C GLU A 39 3.15 -26.95 12.73
N ASN A 40 4.18 -26.16 13.02
CA ASN A 40 4.48 -25.58 14.34
C ASN A 40 4.14 -24.08 14.45
N CYS A 41 3.27 -23.57 13.57
CA CYS A 41 2.94 -22.15 13.51
C CYS A 41 1.75 -21.76 14.41
N SER A 42 1.78 -20.54 14.95
CA SER A 42 0.74 -20.01 15.83
C SER A 42 -0.45 -19.46 15.04
N ARG A 43 -1.66 -19.87 15.47
CA ARG A 43 -2.98 -19.37 15.03
C ARG A 43 -3.67 -18.49 16.08
N ASN A 44 -3.02 -18.19 17.22
CA ASN A 44 -3.54 -17.24 18.21
C ASN A 44 -2.77 -15.93 18.09
N CYS A 45 -3.45 -14.92 17.56
CA CYS A 45 -2.85 -13.73 17.00
C CYS A 45 -3.42 -12.48 17.69
N ARG A 46 -2.58 -11.48 17.92
CA ARG A 46 -3.02 -10.16 18.41
C ARG A 46 -2.87 -9.13 17.31
N VAL A 47 -3.93 -8.41 16.97
CA VAL A 47 -3.96 -7.42 15.89
C VAL A 47 -4.29 -6.03 16.44
N VAL A 48 -3.58 -5.02 15.96
CA VAL A 48 -3.75 -3.62 16.36
C VAL A 48 -3.82 -2.76 15.12
N LEU A 49 -4.88 -1.95 15.00
CA LEU A 49 -4.97 -0.91 13.98
C LEU A 49 -3.97 0.20 14.29
N VAL A 50 -3.12 0.55 13.33
CA VAL A 50 -2.17 1.66 13.41
C VAL A 50 -2.52 2.72 12.39
N GLU A 51 -2.41 3.98 12.80
CA GLU A 51 -2.63 5.13 11.93
C GLU A 51 -1.49 6.13 12.10
N ASN A 52 -1.12 6.81 11.03
CA ASN A 52 -0.57 8.16 11.15
C ASN A 52 -1.68 9.18 10.94
N ILE A 53 -1.80 10.14 11.84
CA ILE A 53 -2.73 11.26 11.72
C ILE A 53 -1.89 12.54 11.89
N PRO A 54 -1.60 13.25 10.79
CA PRO A 54 -0.86 14.52 10.82
C PRO A 54 -1.44 15.54 11.79
N GLU A 55 -0.57 16.35 12.38
CA GLU A 55 -0.90 17.33 13.44
C GLU A 55 -1.96 18.37 13.02
N ASP A 56 -2.15 18.62 11.71
CA ASP A 56 -3.19 19.50 11.17
C ASP A 56 -4.57 18.83 10.98
N ILE A 57 -4.65 17.50 11.15
CA ILE A 57 -5.87 16.70 11.09
C ILE A 57 -6.36 16.38 12.51
N SER A 58 -7.17 17.29 13.07
CA SER A 58 -7.85 17.08 14.36
C SER A 58 -9.28 16.56 14.15
N PHE A 59 -9.58 15.41 14.75
CA PHE A 59 -10.94 14.89 14.95
C PHE A 59 -11.48 15.35 16.32
N LEU A 60 -12.80 15.25 16.54
CA LEU A 60 -13.40 15.55 17.86
C LEU A 60 -12.99 14.49 18.89
N ASP A 61 -12.88 14.87 20.17
CA ASP A 61 -12.20 14.10 21.23
C ASP A 61 -12.82 12.72 21.57
N ASN A 62 -14.00 12.42 21.05
CA ASN A 62 -14.58 11.06 21.06
C ASN A 62 -14.04 10.16 19.91
N GLY A 63 -12.92 10.54 19.30
CA GLY A 63 -12.28 9.78 18.23
C GLY A 63 -11.79 8.42 18.69
N THR A 64 -11.75 7.45 17.76
CA THR A 64 -11.22 6.11 18.03
C THR A 64 -9.77 6.18 18.54
N SER A 65 -9.51 5.49 19.66
CA SER A 65 -8.16 5.30 20.18
C SER A 65 -7.33 4.51 19.17
N HIS A 66 -6.42 5.18 18.48
CA HIS A 66 -5.52 4.62 17.48
C HIS A 66 -4.11 4.54 18.08
N LEU A 67 -3.36 3.51 17.71
CA LEU A 67 -1.92 3.45 18.03
C LEU A 67 -1.17 4.25 16.96
N PRO A 68 -0.36 5.28 17.33
CA PRO A 68 0.46 5.99 16.37
C PRO A 68 1.41 5.05 15.63
N LEU A 69 1.50 5.19 14.31
CA LEU A 69 2.25 4.28 13.45
C LEU A 69 3.71 4.10 13.90
N LEU A 70 4.41 5.17 14.30
CA LEU A 70 5.80 5.11 14.76
C LEU A 70 5.96 4.22 16.00
N GLU A 71 5.11 4.41 17.02
CA GLU A 71 5.11 3.59 18.24
C GLU A 71 4.79 2.13 17.93
N GLY A 72 3.92 1.90 16.95
CA GLY A 72 3.64 0.58 16.40
C GLY A 72 4.87 -0.09 15.77
N LEU A 73 5.59 0.60 14.89
CA LEU A 73 6.82 0.10 14.27
C LEU A 73 7.95 -0.07 15.31
N TYR A 74 8.03 0.81 16.31
CA TYR A 74 8.93 0.65 17.44
C TYR A 74 8.63 -0.60 18.26
N SER A 75 7.36 -0.89 18.55
CA SER A 75 6.91 -2.11 19.22
C SER A 75 7.26 -3.40 18.46
N LEU A 76 7.35 -3.36 17.12
CA LEU A 76 7.95 -4.46 16.34
C LEU A 76 9.46 -4.56 16.56
N LEU A 77 10.20 -3.45 16.42
CA LEU A 77 11.66 -3.42 16.56
C LEU A 77 12.12 -3.81 17.97
N ASP A 78 11.36 -3.51 19.01
CA ASP A 78 11.69 -3.88 20.40
C ASP A 78 11.37 -5.34 20.71
N ARG A 79 10.51 -5.99 19.90
CA ARG A 79 10.23 -7.43 19.95
C ARG A 79 11.18 -8.27 19.09
N ALA A 80 11.87 -7.67 18.13
CA ALA A 80 12.79 -8.37 17.25
C ALA A 80 13.98 -9.01 18.02
N ILE A 81 14.25 -10.28 17.72
CA ILE A 81 15.30 -11.11 18.33
C ILE A 81 16.36 -11.50 17.30
N ARG A 82 15.96 -11.81 16.06
CA ARG A 82 16.81 -12.43 15.03
C ARG A 82 16.83 -11.65 13.73
N ALA A 83 15.66 -11.35 13.16
CA ALA A 83 15.54 -10.81 11.82
C ALA A 83 14.37 -9.81 11.68
N VAL A 84 14.64 -8.73 10.97
CA VAL A 84 13.66 -7.74 10.51
C VAL A 84 13.76 -7.67 8.98
N GLU A 85 12.71 -8.09 8.31
CA GLU A 85 12.56 -8.14 6.86
C GLU A 85 11.63 -7.00 6.41
N ILE A 86 12.06 -6.11 5.51
CA ILE A 86 11.29 -4.92 5.11
C ILE A 86 11.17 -4.84 3.59
N VAL A 87 9.95 -4.56 3.10
CA VAL A 87 9.67 -4.11 1.73
C VAL A 87 9.07 -2.72 1.76
N SER A 88 9.54 -1.83 0.89
CA SER A 88 9.02 -0.47 0.76
C SER A 88 9.21 0.08 -0.66
N PRO A 89 8.26 0.86 -1.21
CA PRO A 89 8.39 1.53 -2.51
C PRO A 89 9.43 2.66 -2.54
N LEU A 90 9.75 3.22 -1.37
CA LEU A 90 10.61 4.38 -1.21
C LEU A 90 11.41 4.28 0.09
N TRP A 91 12.61 4.86 0.10
CA TRP A 91 13.51 4.96 1.25
C TRP A 91 14.02 6.40 1.36
N LEU A 92 13.26 7.20 2.12
CA LEU A 92 13.47 8.63 2.40
C LEU A 92 12.98 9.01 3.82
N LEU A 93 13.52 8.36 4.85
CA LEU A 93 13.31 8.63 6.27
C LEU A 93 14.11 9.86 6.78
N ASN A 94 15.18 10.24 6.11
CA ASN A 94 16.08 11.32 6.51
C ASN A 94 15.65 12.66 5.91
N SER A 95 14.70 13.32 6.56
CA SER A 95 14.28 14.68 6.21
C SER A 95 15.44 15.67 6.29
N SER A 96 15.52 16.60 5.35
CA SER A 96 16.49 17.71 5.41
C SER A 96 16.22 18.59 6.63
N ASP A 97 17.25 19.30 7.12
CA ASP A 97 17.08 20.23 8.24
C ASP A 97 16.18 21.42 7.90
N TYR A 98 16.06 21.76 6.60
CA TYR A 98 15.06 22.72 6.10
C TYR A 98 13.64 22.18 6.24
N GLU A 99 13.32 20.99 5.73
CA GLU A 99 12.00 20.37 5.93
C GLU A 99 11.68 20.18 7.42
N SER A 100 12.70 19.86 8.23
CA SER A 100 12.57 19.59 9.67
C SER A 100 12.40 20.84 10.53
N SER A 101 12.74 22.04 10.03
CA SER A 101 12.51 23.29 10.76
C SER A 101 11.07 23.78 10.63
N PHE A 102 10.41 23.50 9.51
CA PHE A 102 8.98 23.76 9.30
C PHE A 102 8.08 22.63 9.79
N GLN A 103 8.50 21.37 9.65
CA GLN A 103 7.77 20.20 10.16
C GLN A 103 8.59 19.47 11.25
N PRO A 104 8.45 19.84 12.53
CA PRO A 104 9.14 19.19 13.66
C PRO A 104 9.02 17.66 13.68
N ALA A 105 7.85 17.13 13.30
CA ALA A 105 7.57 15.69 13.22
C ALA A 105 8.39 14.94 12.16
N ALA A 106 8.99 15.60 11.17
CA ALA A 106 9.85 14.96 10.18
C ALA A 106 11.06 14.23 10.83
N ARG A 107 11.49 14.71 12.01
CA ARG A 107 12.52 14.07 12.85
C ARG A 107 12.16 12.64 13.29
N GLN A 108 10.89 12.23 13.25
CA GLN A 108 10.47 10.85 13.51
C GLN A 108 11.09 9.87 12.51
N GLY A 109 11.22 10.26 11.23
CA GLY A 109 11.90 9.43 10.23
C GLY A 109 13.39 9.23 10.56
N ARG A 110 14.10 10.30 10.93
CA ARG A 110 15.49 10.22 11.40
C ARG A 110 15.66 9.32 12.64
N ALA A 111 14.71 9.36 13.58
CA ALA A 111 14.71 8.49 14.74
C ALA A 111 14.48 7.00 14.37
N LEU A 112 13.54 6.71 13.45
CA LEU A 112 13.33 5.36 12.93
C LEU A 112 14.56 4.82 12.19
N LEU A 113 15.18 5.63 11.32
CA LEU A 113 16.40 5.29 10.60
C LEU A 113 17.55 4.95 11.57
N SER A 114 17.72 5.73 12.64
CA SER A 114 18.70 5.43 13.69
C SER A 114 18.41 4.12 14.44
N LYS A 115 17.13 3.84 14.74
CA LYS A 115 16.72 2.57 15.39
C LYS A 115 16.97 1.36 14.47
N LEU A 116 16.81 1.51 13.15
CA LEU A 116 17.16 0.49 12.15
C LEU A 116 18.67 0.26 12.05
N GLN A 117 19.48 1.33 12.02
CA GLN A 117 20.95 1.24 12.05
C GLN A 117 21.48 0.53 13.31
N GLY A 118 20.79 0.69 14.45
CA GLY A 118 21.13 0.04 15.72
C GLY A 118 20.85 -1.48 15.79
N LEU A 119 20.13 -2.07 14.84
CA LEU A 119 19.72 -3.48 14.92
C LEU A 119 20.90 -4.46 14.99
N LYS A 120 21.97 -4.23 14.23
CA LYS A 120 23.13 -5.14 14.23
C LYS A 120 23.82 -5.19 15.59
N ALA A 121 23.83 -4.09 16.35
CA ALA A 121 24.40 -4.04 17.70
C ALA A 121 23.59 -4.86 18.72
N ARG A 122 22.32 -5.17 18.44
CA ARG A 122 21.48 -6.12 19.18
C ARG A 122 21.59 -7.57 18.68
N GLY A 123 22.45 -7.84 17.69
CA GLY A 123 22.56 -9.14 17.02
C GLY A 123 21.53 -9.40 15.91
N ILE A 124 20.63 -8.45 15.65
CA ILE A 124 19.50 -8.61 14.73
C ILE A 124 19.94 -8.34 13.29
N GLN A 125 19.55 -9.22 12.36
CA GLN A 125 19.72 -9.04 10.92
C GLN A 125 18.64 -8.09 10.39
N LEU A 126 19.02 -7.10 9.58
CA LEU A 126 18.10 -6.24 8.84
C LEU A 126 18.18 -6.59 7.35
N LYS A 127 17.10 -7.12 6.78
CA LYS A 127 17.01 -7.56 5.39
C LYS A 127 16.00 -6.70 4.65
N ILE A 128 16.44 -6.02 3.59
CA ILE A 128 15.65 -5.01 2.86
C ILE A 128 15.51 -5.41 1.40
N SER A 129 14.27 -5.60 0.93
CA SER A 129 13.98 -5.71 -0.50
C SER A 129 13.42 -4.39 -1.02
N SER A 130 14.03 -3.84 -2.07
CA SER A 130 13.65 -2.56 -2.69
C SER A 130 13.69 -2.66 -4.22
N GLY A 131 12.98 -1.77 -4.91
CA GLY A 131 13.23 -1.53 -6.33
C GLY A 131 14.61 -0.89 -6.55
N MET A 132 15.08 -0.88 -7.80
CA MET A 132 16.27 -0.14 -8.21
C MET A 132 16.03 1.39 -8.17
N ILE A 133 16.08 1.94 -6.96
CA ILE A 133 15.99 3.38 -6.66
C ILE A 133 17.34 3.89 -6.15
N ASP A 134 17.69 5.13 -6.48
CA ASP A 134 18.80 5.82 -5.82
C ASP A 134 18.33 6.31 -4.45
N SER A 135 18.97 5.82 -3.39
CA SER A 135 18.70 6.21 -2.00
C SER A 135 19.98 6.14 -1.18
N SER A 136 20.41 7.30 -0.68
CA SER A 136 21.53 7.41 0.24
C SER A 136 21.30 6.64 1.54
N GLU A 137 20.04 6.42 1.94
CA GLU A 137 19.66 5.69 3.15
C GLU A 137 19.85 4.20 3.04
N LEU A 138 19.53 3.59 1.89
CA LEU A 138 19.90 2.20 1.63
C LEU A 138 21.42 2.03 1.69
N GLY A 139 22.18 2.99 1.15
CA GLY A 139 23.64 3.05 1.29
C GLY A 139 24.14 3.26 2.72
N MET A 140 23.40 3.99 3.57
CA MET A 140 23.72 4.14 4.99
C MET A 140 23.38 2.88 5.79
N LEU A 141 22.24 2.23 5.51
CA LEU A 141 21.83 1.00 6.17
C LEU A 141 22.76 -0.17 5.81
N ALA A 142 23.18 -0.28 4.55
CA ALA A 142 24.19 -1.25 4.12
C ALA A 142 25.54 -1.07 4.87
N LYS A 143 25.97 0.17 5.10
CA LYS A 143 27.16 0.49 5.93
C LYS A 143 26.99 0.10 7.41
N HIS A 144 25.76 -0.06 7.89
CA HIS A 144 25.41 -0.55 9.22
C HIS A 144 25.00 -2.03 9.22
N TYR A 145 25.50 -2.81 8.25
CA TYR A 145 25.29 -4.26 8.11
C TYR A 145 23.82 -4.68 7.84
N ALA A 146 23.02 -3.82 7.22
CA ALA A 146 21.79 -4.26 6.57
C ALA A 146 22.10 -4.95 5.24
N GLU A 147 21.43 -6.07 4.97
CA GLU A 147 21.48 -6.77 3.69
C GLU A 147 20.41 -6.15 2.77
N VAL A 148 20.83 -5.56 1.65
CA VAL A 148 19.93 -4.82 0.73
C VAL A 148 19.87 -5.51 -0.64
N HIS A 149 18.69 -6.00 -1.00
CA HIS A 149 18.41 -6.68 -2.26
C HIS A 149 17.61 -5.75 -3.18
N TYR A 150 18.15 -5.47 -4.37
CA TYR A 150 17.56 -4.57 -5.36
C TYR A 150 16.90 -5.37 -6.48
N VAL A 151 15.60 -5.17 -6.70
CA VAL A 151 14.82 -5.88 -7.73
C VAL A 151 14.68 -5.03 -8.98
N ASN A 152 15.02 -5.58 -10.15
CA ASN A 152 14.88 -4.91 -11.45
C ASN A 152 13.43 -4.94 -11.97
N THR A 153 12.48 -4.33 -11.24
CA THR A 153 11.06 -4.30 -11.65
C THR A 153 10.84 -3.64 -13.01
N THR A 154 11.73 -2.73 -13.42
CA THR A 154 11.72 -2.11 -14.76
C THR A 154 11.94 -3.13 -15.88
N ALA A 155 12.88 -4.08 -15.73
CA ALA A 155 13.07 -5.17 -16.68
C ALA A 155 11.95 -6.22 -16.56
N LEU A 156 11.63 -6.63 -15.33
CA LEU A 156 10.73 -7.76 -15.05
C LEU A 156 9.27 -7.49 -15.41
N ILE A 157 8.72 -6.34 -15.00
CA ILE A 157 7.29 -6.01 -15.11
C ILE A 157 6.99 -4.64 -15.73
N ARG A 158 8.02 -3.81 -15.95
CA ARG A 158 7.95 -2.43 -16.47
C ARG A 158 7.16 -1.47 -15.56
N GLY A 159 7.34 -1.63 -14.26
CA GLY A 159 6.85 -0.72 -13.22
C GLY A 159 7.69 -0.86 -11.96
N SER A 160 7.10 -0.55 -10.81
CA SER A 160 7.80 -0.40 -9.52
C SER A 160 7.37 -1.43 -8.48
N ILE A 161 8.15 -1.55 -7.40
CA ILE A 161 7.61 -2.04 -6.13
C ILE A 161 6.69 -0.95 -5.57
N LEU A 162 5.42 -1.27 -5.33
CA LEU A 162 4.48 -0.49 -4.50
C LEU A 162 4.21 -1.17 -3.14
N SER A 163 4.45 -2.48 -3.05
CA SER A 163 4.42 -3.30 -1.84
C SER A 163 5.08 -2.62 -0.63
N SER A 164 4.37 -2.55 0.49
CA SER A 164 4.95 -2.13 1.76
C SER A 164 4.41 -2.93 2.94
N PHE A 165 5.32 -3.67 3.56
CA PHE A 165 5.09 -4.53 4.71
C PHE A 165 6.43 -4.84 5.40
N TRP A 166 6.36 -5.26 6.67
CA TRP A 166 7.52 -5.73 7.43
C TRP A 166 7.22 -7.11 8.01
N VAL A 167 8.18 -8.02 8.06
CA VAL A 167 8.11 -9.28 8.83
C VAL A 167 9.22 -9.28 9.89
N VAL A 168 8.90 -9.72 11.10
CA VAL A 168 9.83 -9.78 12.23
C VAL A 168 9.79 -11.16 12.87
N ASP A 169 10.94 -11.83 12.91
CA ASP A 169 11.17 -13.19 13.41
C ASP A 169 10.13 -14.22 12.92
N ARG A 170 9.56 -14.00 11.72
CA ARG A 170 8.45 -14.77 11.10
C ARG A 170 7.27 -15.01 12.06
N LYS A 171 7.05 -14.07 12.98
CA LYS A 171 6.09 -14.18 14.10
C LYS A 171 5.26 -12.91 14.32
N HIS A 172 5.80 -11.76 13.93
CA HIS A 172 5.12 -10.46 13.98
C HIS A 172 5.24 -9.78 12.61
N PHE A 173 4.26 -8.97 12.20
CA PHE A 173 4.34 -8.24 10.93
C PHE A 173 3.57 -6.91 10.93
N TYR A 174 3.94 -6.02 10.01
CA TYR A 174 3.21 -4.81 9.61
C TYR A 174 2.74 -4.95 8.17
N ILE A 175 1.52 -4.52 7.86
CA ILE A 175 1.09 -4.23 6.49
C ILE A 175 0.14 -3.03 6.49
N GLY A 176 0.30 -2.12 5.51
CA GLY A 176 -0.50 -0.91 5.39
C GLY A 176 0.00 0.03 4.28
N SER A 177 -0.53 1.24 4.24
CA SER A 177 -0.22 2.22 3.19
C SER A 177 1.12 2.95 3.37
N SER A 178 1.68 2.95 4.58
CA SER A 178 2.88 3.72 4.91
C SER A 178 4.16 3.08 4.40
N SER A 179 4.92 3.88 3.65
CA SER A 179 6.26 3.54 3.15
C SER A 179 7.36 4.07 4.08
N MET A 180 8.62 3.68 3.85
CA MET A 180 9.80 4.22 4.53
C MET A 180 10.13 5.65 4.04
N ASP A 181 9.18 6.57 4.22
CA ASP A 181 9.24 7.98 3.85
C ASP A 181 8.85 8.80 5.09
N TRP A 182 9.65 9.78 5.49
CA TRP A 182 9.38 10.61 6.67
C TRP A 182 8.00 11.28 6.61
N ARG A 183 7.48 11.56 5.40
CA ARG A 183 6.14 12.13 5.17
C ARG A 183 5.03 11.15 5.52
N SER A 184 5.23 9.86 5.34
CA SER A 184 4.27 8.82 5.78
C SER A 184 4.26 8.65 7.31
N LEU A 185 5.28 9.12 8.01
CA LEU A 185 5.33 9.18 9.47
C LEU A 185 4.86 10.53 10.06
N ALA A 186 4.76 11.59 9.26
CA ALA A 186 4.58 12.96 9.78
C ALA A 186 3.49 13.83 9.12
N THR A 187 3.24 13.71 7.81
CA THR A 187 2.44 14.68 7.04
C THR A 187 1.37 14.08 6.12
N ARG A 188 1.39 12.76 5.92
CA ARG A 188 0.32 11.99 5.26
C ARG A 188 -0.51 11.28 6.31
N LYS A 189 -1.81 11.18 6.07
CA LYS A 189 -2.66 10.27 6.83
C LYS A 189 -2.49 8.86 6.26
N GLU A 190 -1.94 7.96 7.06
CA GLU A 190 -1.64 6.57 6.69
C GLU A 190 -2.39 5.60 7.61
N LEU A 191 -2.64 4.37 7.15
CA LEU A 191 -3.29 3.32 7.93
C LEU A 191 -2.71 1.94 7.62
N GLY A 192 -2.62 1.09 8.64
CA GLY A 192 -2.26 -0.31 8.51
C GLY A 192 -2.63 -1.13 9.73
N VAL A 193 -2.21 -2.39 9.75
CA VAL A 193 -2.32 -3.26 10.92
C VAL A 193 -0.97 -3.81 11.33
N LEU A 194 -0.82 -3.97 12.64
CA LEU A 194 0.25 -4.75 13.26
C LEU A 194 -0.33 -6.04 13.80
N VAL A 195 0.23 -7.16 13.34
CA VAL A 195 -0.17 -8.49 13.79
C VAL A 195 0.99 -9.12 14.54
N TYR A 196 0.72 -9.58 15.75
CA TYR A 196 1.69 -10.14 16.68
C TYR A 196 1.37 -11.60 16.99
N ASP A 197 2.43 -12.38 17.24
CA ASP A 197 2.37 -13.77 17.73
C ASP A 197 1.65 -14.74 16.76
N CYS A 198 1.60 -14.37 15.49
CA CYS A 198 0.78 -14.96 14.44
C CYS A 198 1.63 -15.64 13.36
N SER A 199 2.49 -16.58 13.77
CA SER A 199 3.56 -17.08 12.89
C SER A 199 3.08 -17.84 11.66
N CYS A 200 1.84 -18.37 11.62
CA CYS A 200 1.31 -18.95 10.38
C CYS A 200 1.18 -17.89 9.26
N LEU A 201 0.54 -16.76 9.59
CA LEU A 201 0.28 -15.68 8.63
C LEU A 201 1.55 -14.86 8.34
N ALA A 202 2.44 -14.71 9.33
CA ALA A 202 3.75 -14.09 9.15
C ALA A 202 4.68 -14.94 8.26
N LEU A 203 4.63 -16.27 8.35
CA LEU A 203 5.36 -17.18 7.46
C LEU A 203 4.83 -17.12 6.02
N ASP A 204 3.52 -16.99 5.83
CA ASP A 204 2.92 -16.82 4.50
C ASP A 204 3.32 -15.47 3.85
N LEU A 205 3.37 -14.39 4.64
CA LEU A 205 3.88 -13.09 4.20
C LEU A 205 5.39 -13.10 3.94
N HIS A 206 6.17 -13.83 4.74
CA HIS A 206 7.61 -14.06 4.51
C HIS A 206 7.87 -14.69 3.13
N ARG A 207 7.00 -15.59 2.64
CA ARG A 207 7.14 -16.14 1.27
C ARG A 207 7.04 -15.09 0.17
N VAL A 208 6.32 -13.98 0.42
CA VAL A 208 6.26 -12.83 -0.50
C VAL A 208 7.56 -11.99 -0.40
N PHE A 209 8.12 -11.83 0.80
CA PHE A 209 9.45 -11.24 0.97
C PHE A 209 10.53 -12.04 0.22
N SER A 210 10.60 -13.35 0.47
CA SER A 210 11.59 -14.26 -0.14
C SER A 210 11.47 -14.35 -1.67
N LEU A 211 10.28 -14.09 -2.24
CA LEU A 211 10.11 -13.94 -3.68
C LEU A 211 10.85 -12.71 -4.22
N TYR A 212 10.65 -11.54 -3.63
CA TYR A 212 11.35 -10.32 -4.06
C TYR A 212 12.86 -10.42 -3.78
N TRP A 213 13.23 -10.94 -2.62
CA TRP A 213 14.61 -11.18 -2.18
C TRP A 213 15.40 -12.06 -3.16
N GLY A 214 14.78 -13.11 -3.71
CA GLY A 214 15.36 -14.01 -4.71
C GLY A 214 15.47 -13.44 -6.14
N LEU A 215 14.94 -12.24 -6.39
CA LEU A 215 15.01 -11.56 -7.70
C LEU A 215 16.18 -10.56 -7.82
N GLN A 216 17.05 -10.44 -6.80
CA GLN A 216 18.16 -9.47 -6.71
C GLN A 216 19.05 -9.38 -7.96
N TYR A 217 19.22 -10.49 -8.69
CA TYR A 217 20.03 -10.58 -9.91
C TYR A 217 19.26 -11.22 -11.08
N ARG A 218 17.95 -10.98 -11.17
CA ARG A 218 17.08 -11.55 -12.21
C ARG A 218 16.47 -10.44 -13.07
N ASP A 219 16.80 -10.43 -14.36
CA ASP A 219 16.17 -9.56 -15.37
C ASP A 219 14.97 -10.22 -16.06
N PHE A 220 14.68 -11.49 -15.75
CA PHE A 220 13.53 -12.25 -16.25
C PHE A 220 12.82 -13.00 -15.12
N ILE A 221 11.52 -13.20 -15.28
CA ILE A 221 10.68 -13.94 -14.32
C ILE A 221 10.91 -15.46 -14.50
N PRO A 222 11.20 -16.23 -13.44
CA PRO A 222 11.27 -17.69 -13.53
C PRO A 222 9.97 -18.30 -14.06
N SER A 223 10.07 -19.27 -14.97
CA SER A 223 8.92 -20.00 -15.51
C SER A 223 8.29 -20.99 -14.50
N PHE A 224 9.00 -21.27 -13.41
CA PHE A 224 8.51 -22.01 -12.25
C PHE A 224 9.12 -21.41 -10.98
N TRP A 225 8.32 -21.36 -9.92
CA TRP A 225 8.77 -20.93 -8.59
C TRP A 225 9.10 -22.15 -7.72
N SER A 226 10.03 -21.99 -6.77
CA SER A 226 10.27 -23.01 -5.74
C SER A 226 9.02 -23.25 -4.90
N LYS A 227 8.80 -24.49 -4.45
CA LYS A 227 7.69 -24.82 -3.53
C LYS A 227 7.72 -23.98 -2.25
N ARG A 228 8.91 -23.57 -1.80
CA ARG A 228 9.12 -22.68 -0.64
C ARG A 228 8.47 -21.29 -0.82
N LEU A 229 8.12 -20.89 -2.04
CA LEU A 229 7.46 -19.62 -2.36
C LEU A 229 5.95 -19.78 -2.63
N PHE A 230 5.40 -20.99 -2.62
CA PHE A 230 3.95 -21.20 -2.80
C PHE A 230 3.21 -20.68 -1.57
N ALA A 231 2.03 -20.09 -1.77
CA ALA A 231 1.22 -19.61 -0.64
C ALA A 231 0.78 -20.76 0.27
N LEU A 232 0.70 -20.47 1.57
CA LEU A 232 0.09 -21.35 2.57
C LEU A 232 -1.44 -21.17 2.61
N PHE A 233 -1.92 -19.94 2.40
CA PHE A 233 -3.32 -19.57 2.56
C PHE A 233 -3.78 -18.69 1.40
N ASN A 234 -5.05 -18.80 1.02
CA ASN A 234 -5.61 -18.16 -0.16
C ASN A 234 -7.10 -17.87 0.02
N ARG A 235 -7.75 -17.29 -1.01
CA ARG A 235 -9.19 -16.97 -1.02
C ARG A 235 -10.10 -18.17 -0.74
N ASP A 236 -9.74 -19.33 -1.28
CA ASP A 236 -10.58 -20.53 -1.28
C ASP A 236 -10.25 -21.46 -0.10
N GLU A 237 -9.00 -21.42 0.37
CA GLU A 237 -8.51 -22.04 1.62
C GLU A 237 -7.82 -20.98 2.51
N PRO A 238 -8.57 -20.16 3.26
CA PRO A 238 -8.02 -19.15 4.16
C PRO A 238 -7.53 -19.75 5.48
N LEU A 239 -6.66 -19.03 6.20
CA LEU A 239 -6.24 -19.44 7.54
C LEU A 239 -7.33 -19.14 8.57
N GLU A 240 -7.92 -20.18 9.13
CA GLU A 240 -8.70 -20.13 10.39
C GLU A 240 -7.79 -19.77 11.56
N LEU A 241 -8.09 -18.68 12.27
CA LEU A 241 -7.27 -18.18 13.38
C LEU A 241 -8.11 -17.38 14.41
N THR A 242 -7.47 -16.95 15.50
CA THR A 242 -8.07 -16.03 16.47
C THR A 242 -7.33 -14.70 16.51
N LEU A 243 -8.05 -13.59 16.38
CA LEU A 243 -7.56 -12.21 16.43
C LEU A 243 -8.05 -11.55 17.73
N ASN A 244 -7.16 -11.19 18.66
CA ASN A 244 -7.58 -10.59 19.94
C ASN A 244 -8.63 -11.44 20.71
N SER A 245 -8.53 -12.76 20.56
CA SER A 245 -9.51 -13.78 21.02
C SER A 245 -10.81 -13.91 20.21
N THR A 246 -11.05 -13.10 19.17
CA THR A 246 -12.20 -13.25 18.26
C THR A 246 -11.89 -14.22 17.12
N LYS A 247 -12.82 -15.05 16.67
CA LYS A 247 -12.54 -15.91 15.50
C LYS A 247 -12.47 -15.11 14.20
N ALA A 248 -11.54 -15.45 13.32
CA ALA A 248 -11.39 -14.83 12.01
C ALA A 248 -10.74 -15.77 10.99
N GLN A 249 -10.97 -15.47 9.73
CA GLN A 249 -10.25 -16.03 8.59
C GLN A 249 -9.31 -14.96 8.02
N ALA A 250 -8.12 -15.34 7.56
CA ALA A 250 -7.22 -14.41 6.87
C ALA A 250 -6.36 -15.06 5.78
N TYR A 251 -5.95 -14.28 4.79
CA TYR A 251 -4.96 -14.68 3.78
C TYR A 251 -4.26 -13.47 3.16
N VAL A 252 -3.05 -13.68 2.65
CA VAL A 252 -2.27 -12.67 1.91
C VAL A 252 -2.53 -12.81 0.41
N SER A 253 -2.71 -11.69 -0.28
CA SER A 253 -2.81 -11.59 -1.74
C SER A 253 -1.61 -10.81 -2.32
N SER A 254 -1.41 -10.86 -3.64
CA SER A 254 -0.30 -10.13 -4.28
C SER A 254 -0.61 -9.68 -5.71
N SER A 255 0.20 -8.75 -6.22
CA SER A 255 0.20 -8.26 -7.61
C SER A 255 1.63 -8.09 -8.13
N PRO A 256 1.85 -7.98 -9.47
CA PRO A 256 0.89 -8.26 -10.55
C PRO A 256 0.77 -9.78 -10.80
N ASP A 257 -0.21 -10.22 -11.59
CA ASP A 257 -0.49 -11.64 -11.90
C ASP A 257 0.77 -12.44 -12.32
N VAL A 258 1.74 -11.82 -13.00
CA VAL A 258 3.00 -12.46 -13.44
C VAL A 258 4.01 -12.73 -12.32
N PHE A 259 3.82 -12.16 -11.13
CA PHE A 259 4.65 -12.39 -9.92
C PHE A 259 3.98 -13.33 -8.91
N ILE A 260 2.84 -13.93 -9.24
CA ILE A 260 2.06 -14.77 -8.33
C ILE A 260 2.57 -16.23 -8.36
N PRO A 261 3.06 -16.78 -7.22
CA PRO A 261 3.38 -18.20 -7.12
C PRO A 261 2.13 -19.07 -7.08
N LYS A 262 2.31 -20.39 -7.24
CA LYS A 262 1.21 -21.34 -7.11
C LYS A 262 0.49 -21.15 -5.77
N HIS A 263 -0.84 -21.20 -5.81
CA HIS A 263 -1.78 -21.04 -4.69
C HIS A 263 -1.91 -19.62 -4.11
N ARG A 264 -1.07 -18.63 -4.46
CA ARG A 264 -1.29 -17.24 -4.02
C ARG A 264 -2.48 -16.64 -4.78
N SER A 265 -3.45 -16.06 -4.09
CA SER A 265 -4.53 -15.29 -4.74
C SER A 265 -4.04 -13.91 -5.19
N SER A 266 -4.55 -13.40 -6.31
CA SER A 266 -4.23 -12.02 -6.73
C SER A 266 -4.98 -10.98 -5.91
N ASP A 267 -4.47 -9.75 -5.84
CA ASP A 267 -5.20 -8.66 -5.18
C ASP A 267 -6.55 -8.38 -5.87
N LEU A 268 -6.65 -8.62 -7.18
CA LEU A 268 -7.91 -8.53 -7.93
C LEU A 268 -8.91 -9.63 -7.54
N GLU A 269 -8.42 -10.85 -7.29
CA GLU A 269 -9.25 -11.94 -6.75
C GLU A 269 -9.71 -11.67 -5.31
N ALA A 270 -8.84 -11.07 -4.49
CA ALA A 270 -9.13 -10.70 -3.11
C ALA A 270 -10.18 -9.58 -3.02
N ILE A 271 -9.96 -8.48 -3.76
CA ILE A 271 -10.92 -7.38 -3.89
C ILE A 271 -12.25 -7.90 -4.46
N SER A 272 -12.21 -8.78 -5.47
CA SER A 272 -13.41 -9.41 -6.02
C SER A 272 -14.19 -10.18 -4.96
N ARG A 273 -13.52 -11.04 -4.17
CA ARG A 273 -14.20 -11.82 -3.13
C ARG A 273 -14.87 -10.92 -2.08
N VAL A 274 -14.14 -9.93 -1.57
CA VAL A 274 -14.65 -9.04 -0.52
C VAL A 274 -15.84 -8.19 -1.03
N ILE A 275 -15.83 -7.74 -2.29
CA ILE A 275 -16.99 -7.07 -2.90
C ILE A 275 -18.17 -8.04 -3.10
N GLN A 276 -17.92 -9.28 -3.52
CA GLN A 276 -18.95 -10.28 -3.80
C GLN A 276 -19.64 -10.79 -2.52
N GLU A 277 -18.91 -10.94 -1.41
CA GLU A 277 -19.49 -11.39 -0.14
C GLU A 277 -20.29 -10.31 0.60
N ALA A 278 -20.00 -9.03 0.39
CA ALA A 278 -20.68 -7.91 1.05
C ALA A 278 -22.20 -7.97 0.84
N ARG A 279 -22.99 -7.79 1.90
CA ARG A 279 -24.46 -7.83 1.85
C ARG A 279 -25.13 -6.51 2.22
N GLN A 280 -24.47 -5.65 3.00
CA GLN A 280 -25.03 -4.39 3.50
C GLN A 280 -24.28 -3.17 2.96
N PHE A 281 -22.94 -3.17 3.04
CA PHE A 281 -22.15 -2.03 2.60
C PHE A 281 -20.74 -2.40 2.11
N ILE A 282 -20.17 -1.51 1.29
CA ILE A 282 -18.78 -1.51 0.83
C ILE A 282 -18.24 -0.08 0.98
N TYR A 283 -17.34 0.14 1.93
CA TYR A 283 -16.68 1.43 2.16
C TYR A 283 -15.22 1.35 1.74
N ILE A 284 -14.77 2.28 0.90
CA ILE A 284 -13.47 2.24 0.22
C ILE A 284 -12.75 3.56 0.45
N SER A 285 -11.51 3.50 0.97
CA SER A 285 -10.59 4.63 1.04
C SER A 285 -9.35 4.33 0.22
N ILE A 286 -9.04 5.18 -0.76
CA ILE A 286 -7.92 5.07 -1.71
C ILE A 286 -7.45 6.46 -2.13
N ILE A 287 -6.24 6.59 -2.67
CA ILE A 287 -5.76 7.88 -3.18
C ILE A 287 -6.42 8.21 -4.52
N ASP A 288 -6.33 7.31 -5.50
CA ASP A 288 -6.82 7.52 -6.85
C ASP A 288 -7.74 6.39 -7.35
N TYR A 289 -8.78 6.78 -8.09
CA TYR A 289 -9.68 5.87 -8.79
C TYR A 289 -9.70 6.19 -10.29
N LEU A 290 -9.22 5.26 -11.13
CA LEU A 290 -9.29 5.40 -12.59
C LEU A 290 -9.29 4.01 -13.27
N PRO A 291 -10.46 3.52 -13.72
CA PRO A 291 -10.59 2.22 -14.38
C PRO A 291 -10.12 2.27 -15.84
N LEU A 292 -8.86 2.66 -16.06
CA LEU A 292 -8.17 2.66 -17.34
C LEU A 292 -6.83 1.92 -17.24
N LEU A 293 -6.50 1.23 -18.32
CA LEU A 293 -5.16 0.73 -18.60
C LEU A 293 -4.56 1.59 -19.72
N SER A 294 -3.38 2.14 -19.48
CA SER A 294 -2.68 3.08 -20.38
C SER A 294 -1.22 2.67 -20.51
N ARG A 295 -0.93 1.81 -21.51
CA ARG A 295 0.42 1.33 -21.84
C ARG A 295 0.94 1.96 -23.13
N ASN A 296 0.23 1.74 -24.23
CA ASN A 296 0.49 2.36 -25.55
C ASN A 296 -0.77 3.12 -26.01
N THR A 297 -1.90 2.41 -26.03
CA THR A 297 -3.24 2.98 -26.16
C THR A 297 -3.93 3.00 -24.79
N ARG A 298 -4.92 3.88 -24.62
CA ARG A 298 -5.83 3.86 -23.46
C ARG A 298 -6.96 2.87 -23.73
N SER A 299 -7.24 2.01 -22.76
CA SER A 299 -8.31 1.01 -22.80
C SER A 299 -9.07 1.00 -21.47
N TYR A 300 -10.36 0.68 -21.52
CA TYR A 300 -11.19 0.61 -20.32
C TYR A 300 -10.87 -0.66 -19.52
N TRP A 301 -10.59 -0.51 -18.23
CA TRP A 301 -10.19 -1.57 -17.33
C TRP A 301 -11.31 -1.81 -16.32
N SER A 302 -12.24 -2.68 -16.67
CA SER A 302 -13.50 -2.88 -15.95
C SER A 302 -13.38 -3.69 -14.64
N ARG A 303 -12.20 -4.25 -14.32
CA ARG A 303 -12.03 -5.32 -13.32
C ARG A 303 -12.68 -5.02 -11.97
N ILE A 304 -12.44 -3.83 -11.40
CA ILE A 304 -13.05 -3.41 -10.13
C ILE A 304 -14.33 -2.59 -10.37
N ASP A 305 -14.35 -1.71 -11.37
CA ASP A 305 -15.50 -0.83 -11.67
C ASP A 305 -16.79 -1.61 -11.93
N ALA A 306 -16.73 -2.73 -12.68
CA ALA A 306 -17.88 -3.58 -12.95
C ALA A 306 -18.43 -4.26 -11.69
N LEU A 307 -17.57 -4.63 -10.74
CA LEU A 307 -17.98 -5.22 -9.46
C LEU A 307 -18.70 -4.20 -8.56
N ILE A 308 -18.26 -2.93 -8.57
CA ILE A 308 -18.96 -1.83 -7.88
C ILE A 308 -20.34 -1.61 -8.51
N ARG A 309 -20.45 -1.61 -9.85
CA ARG A 309 -21.74 -1.47 -10.55
C ARG A 309 -22.67 -2.66 -10.29
N GLU A 310 -22.15 -3.87 -10.27
CA GLU A 310 -22.90 -5.09 -9.91
C GLU A 310 -23.47 -4.99 -8.50
N ALA A 311 -22.62 -4.69 -7.50
CA ALA A 311 -23.03 -4.55 -6.10
C ALA A 311 -24.13 -3.50 -5.90
N LEU A 312 -24.01 -2.35 -6.59
CA LEU A 312 -25.00 -1.27 -6.57
C LEU A 312 -26.33 -1.63 -7.25
N ILE A 313 -26.26 -2.18 -8.48
CA ILE A 313 -27.44 -2.34 -9.33
C ILE A 313 -28.19 -3.63 -9.01
N LEU A 314 -27.49 -4.75 -8.84
CA LEU A 314 -28.11 -6.08 -8.67
C LEU A 314 -28.32 -6.44 -7.19
N ARG A 315 -27.30 -6.26 -6.35
CA ARG A 315 -27.37 -6.61 -4.92
C ARG A 315 -27.84 -5.48 -3.99
N LYS A 316 -27.97 -4.25 -4.49
CA LYS A 316 -28.39 -3.04 -3.74
C LYS A 316 -27.52 -2.72 -2.51
N VAL A 317 -26.26 -3.11 -2.54
CA VAL A 317 -25.28 -2.87 -1.46
C VAL A 317 -24.93 -1.37 -1.41
N ARG A 318 -24.83 -0.78 -0.20
CA ARG A 318 -24.45 0.63 -0.04
C ARG A 318 -22.96 0.85 -0.29
N VAL A 319 -22.59 1.62 -1.30
CA VAL A 319 -21.18 1.94 -1.60
C VAL A 319 -20.83 3.37 -1.14
N ARG A 320 -19.69 3.51 -0.46
CA ARG A 320 -19.06 4.80 -0.16
C ARG A 320 -17.60 4.79 -0.63
N LEU A 321 -17.26 5.74 -1.51
CA LEU A 321 -15.89 5.94 -1.99
C LEU A 321 -15.33 7.26 -1.45
N LEU A 322 -14.33 7.15 -0.58
CA LEU A 322 -13.51 8.26 -0.09
C LEU A 322 -12.21 8.29 -0.89
N ILE A 323 -12.08 9.28 -1.76
CA ILE A 323 -10.96 9.44 -2.68
C ILE A 323 -10.09 10.60 -2.19
N SER A 324 -8.76 10.49 -2.26
CA SER A 324 -7.89 11.60 -1.90
C SER A 324 -7.85 12.66 -2.99
N CYS A 325 -7.73 13.92 -2.59
CA CYS A 325 -7.70 15.04 -3.51
C CYS A 325 -6.30 15.67 -3.53
N TRP A 326 -5.52 15.42 -4.58
CA TRP A 326 -4.11 15.85 -4.65
C TRP A 326 -3.68 16.29 -6.05
N GLU A 327 -2.48 16.87 -6.17
CA GLU A 327 -1.98 17.50 -7.40
C GLU A 327 -1.95 16.58 -8.64
N LYS A 328 -1.86 15.25 -8.43
CA LYS A 328 -1.80 14.25 -9.51
C LYS A 328 -3.15 13.61 -9.85
N THR A 329 -4.22 13.91 -9.10
CA THR A 329 -5.58 13.39 -9.35
C THR A 329 -5.97 13.66 -10.80
N GLN A 330 -6.21 12.61 -11.60
CA GLN A 330 -6.51 12.84 -13.01
C GLN A 330 -7.92 13.44 -13.18
N PRO A 331 -8.11 14.48 -14.02
CA PRO A 331 -9.42 15.08 -14.27
C PRO A 331 -10.50 14.06 -14.71
N LEU A 332 -10.07 12.97 -15.36
CA LEU A 332 -10.96 11.90 -15.83
C LEU A 332 -11.49 11.00 -14.70
N SER A 333 -10.80 10.92 -13.55
CA SER A 333 -11.25 10.18 -12.35
C SER A 333 -12.60 10.70 -11.84
N PHE A 334 -12.80 12.02 -11.85
CA PHE A 334 -14.08 12.65 -11.49
C PHE A 334 -15.23 12.20 -12.40
N ASN A 335 -14.97 11.99 -13.70
CA ASN A 335 -16.00 11.54 -14.65
C ASN A 335 -16.41 10.07 -14.41
N PHE A 336 -15.45 9.19 -14.09
CA PHE A 336 -15.76 7.80 -13.73
C PHE A 336 -16.52 7.71 -12.40
N LEU A 337 -16.11 8.49 -11.39
CA LEU A 337 -16.81 8.57 -10.11
C LEU A 337 -18.22 9.18 -10.25
N TRP A 338 -18.40 10.15 -11.14
CA TRP A 338 -19.71 10.67 -11.51
C TRP A 338 -20.57 9.61 -12.21
N SER A 339 -19.99 8.84 -13.13
CA SER A 339 -20.64 7.73 -13.84
C SER A 339 -21.09 6.59 -12.91
N LEU A 340 -20.39 6.34 -11.80
CA LEU A 340 -20.86 5.42 -10.76
C LEU A 340 -22.02 6.03 -9.98
N ARG A 341 -21.91 7.30 -9.56
CA ARG A 341 -22.96 7.98 -8.79
C ARG A 341 -24.27 8.14 -9.55
N SER A 342 -24.23 8.40 -10.86
CA SER A 342 -25.43 8.59 -11.68
C SER A 342 -26.31 7.35 -11.75
N LEU A 343 -25.79 6.15 -11.48
CA LEU A 343 -26.55 4.89 -11.46
C LEU A 343 -27.65 4.87 -10.37
N CYS A 344 -27.46 5.64 -9.29
CA CYS A 344 -28.37 5.68 -8.15
C CYS A 344 -29.20 6.96 -8.05
N MET A 345 -29.17 7.88 -9.03
CA MET A 345 -29.88 9.16 -8.91
C MET A 345 -31.41 8.99 -8.91
N ASP A 346 -31.92 8.16 -9.81
CA ASP A 346 -33.37 7.95 -9.99
C ASP A 346 -33.84 6.56 -9.49
N GLN A 347 -32.97 5.78 -8.84
CA GLN A 347 -33.32 4.47 -8.29
C GLN A 347 -33.52 4.50 -6.78
N ALA A 348 -34.77 4.28 -6.36
CA ALA A 348 -35.08 3.90 -4.98
C ALA A 348 -34.26 2.66 -4.57
N ASN A 349 -33.80 2.64 -3.32
CA ASN A 349 -32.94 1.59 -2.74
C ASN A 349 -31.58 1.40 -3.45
N CYS A 350 -31.08 2.39 -4.19
CA CYS A 350 -29.70 2.46 -4.68
C CYS A 350 -28.93 3.50 -3.85
N SER A 351 -27.73 3.17 -3.37
CA SER A 351 -26.99 4.04 -2.44
C SER A 351 -25.50 4.09 -2.80
N MET A 352 -25.12 5.12 -3.55
CA MET A 352 -23.75 5.39 -4.01
C MET A 352 -23.33 6.80 -3.62
N GLU A 353 -22.39 6.91 -2.67
CA GLU A 353 -21.84 8.19 -2.23
C GLU A 353 -20.35 8.30 -2.61
N VAL A 354 -19.93 9.47 -3.09
CA VAL A 354 -18.51 9.79 -3.36
C VAL A 354 -18.14 11.07 -2.61
N LYS A 355 -17.06 11.00 -1.83
CA LYS A 355 -16.42 12.16 -1.20
C LYS A 355 -14.95 12.23 -1.55
N PHE A 356 -14.43 13.46 -1.56
CA PHE A 356 -13.01 13.75 -1.66
C PHE A 356 -12.48 14.18 -0.30
N PHE A 357 -11.36 13.59 0.13
CA PHE A 357 -10.59 14.04 1.29
C PHE A 357 -9.64 15.16 0.83
N ASN A 358 -9.87 16.39 1.29
CA ASN A 358 -9.07 17.54 0.91
C ASN A 358 -7.90 17.73 1.89
N PRO A 359 -6.64 17.68 1.43
CA PRO A 359 -5.49 18.13 2.19
C PRO A 359 -5.56 19.65 2.42
N ARG A 360 -4.83 20.11 3.43
CA ARG A 360 -4.62 21.53 3.67
C ARG A 360 -3.56 22.06 2.69
N VAL A 361 -3.83 23.24 2.11
CA VAL A 361 -2.82 24.00 1.35
C VAL A 361 -2.02 24.84 2.32
N GLN A 362 -0.70 24.68 2.34
CA GLN A 362 0.23 25.51 3.12
C GLN A 362 0.53 26.84 2.42
N SER A 363 1.18 27.78 3.11
CA SER A 363 1.50 29.12 2.60
C SER A 363 2.50 29.13 1.42
N ASP A 364 3.27 28.05 1.24
CA ASP A 364 4.15 27.80 0.09
C ASP A 364 3.42 27.14 -1.11
N GLY A 365 2.14 26.81 -0.94
CA GLY A 365 1.33 26.09 -1.94
C GLY A 365 1.42 24.57 -1.86
N SER A 366 2.23 23.99 -0.95
CA SER A 366 2.32 22.54 -0.76
C SER A 366 1.06 21.96 -0.11
N LEU A 367 0.84 20.64 -0.28
CA LEU A 367 -0.30 19.92 0.28
C LEU A 367 0.11 19.07 1.49
N GLN A 368 -0.53 19.31 2.64
CA GLN A 368 -0.34 18.58 3.89
C GLN A 368 -1.64 17.87 4.29
N GLY A 369 -1.55 16.75 5.00
CA GLY A 369 -2.73 15.99 5.39
C GLY A 369 -3.38 15.21 4.24
N ILE A 370 -2.62 14.84 3.21
CA ILE A 370 -3.12 13.97 2.13
C ILE A 370 -3.45 12.60 2.75
N ASN A 371 -4.67 12.11 2.52
CA ASN A 371 -5.03 10.74 2.86
C ASN A 371 -4.32 9.75 1.91
N HIS A 372 -3.60 8.79 2.47
CA HIS A 372 -2.86 7.75 1.76
C HIS A 372 -3.40 6.34 2.05
N ASN A 373 -4.41 6.22 2.91
CA ASN A 373 -5.12 4.98 3.22
C ASN A 373 -5.55 4.25 1.94
N ARG A 374 -5.27 2.94 1.87
CA ARG A 374 -5.65 2.04 0.78
C ARG A 374 -6.34 0.80 1.33
N PHE A 375 -7.65 0.91 1.56
CA PHE A 375 -8.43 -0.18 2.14
C PHE A 375 -9.89 -0.18 1.69
N MET A 376 -10.52 -1.33 1.88
CA MET A 376 -11.95 -1.55 1.76
C MET A 376 -12.45 -2.28 3.01
N VAL A 377 -13.62 -1.89 3.51
CA VAL A 377 -14.32 -2.55 4.62
C VAL A 377 -15.79 -2.78 4.27
N THR A 378 -16.29 -3.96 4.60
CA THR A 378 -17.66 -4.41 4.34
C THR A 378 -18.32 -4.88 5.63
N ASP A 379 -19.56 -5.35 5.57
CA ASP A 379 -20.26 -5.98 6.70
C ASP A 379 -19.68 -7.34 7.15
N ARG A 380 -18.64 -7.86 6.48
CA ARG A 380 -18.06 -9.19 6.75
C ARG A 380 -16.54 -9.23 6.82
N ALA A 381 -15.87 -8.34 6.08
CA ALA A 381 -14.45 -8.45 5.81
C ALA A 381 -13.79 -7.09 5.56
N ILE A 382 -12.47 -7.08 5.68
CA ILE A 382 -11.61 -6.00 5.23
C ILE A 382 -10.65 -6.51 4.15
N TYR A 383 -10.26 -5.59 3.26
CA TYR A 383 -9.10 -5.71 2.40
C TYR A 383 -8.20 -4.50 2.68
N LEU A 384 -6.96 -4.76 3.14
CA LEU A 384 -5.89 -3.78 3.27
C LEU A 384 -4.90 -4.05 2.14
N GLY A 385 -4.42 -3.04 1.42
CA GLY A 385 -3.46 -3.27 0.34
C GLY A 385 -2.56 -2.09 0.02
N ASN A 386 -1.56 -2.30 -0.83
CA ASN A 386 -0.61 -1.26 -1.20
C ASN A 386 -0.94 -0.52 -2.52
N LEU A 387 -1.94 -0.96 -3.29
CA LEU A 387 -2.27 -0.42 -4.62
C LEU A 387 -3.51 0.48 -4.62
N ASP A 388 -3.46 1.56 -5.39
CA ASP A 388 -4.60 2.41 -5.73
C ASP A 388 -5.44 1.78 -6.86
N TRP A 389 -6.68 2.24 -7.05
CA TRP A 389 -7.64 1.57 -7.95
C TRP A 389 -7.48 2.07 -9.39
N LEU A 390 -6.28 1.80 -9.90
CA LEU A 390 -5.74 2.17 -11.20
C LEU A 390 -5.38 0.91 -12.00
N GLY A 391 -5.86 0.79 -13.23
CA GLY A 391 -5.59 -0.40 -14.05
C GLY A 391 -4.10 -0.64 -14.33
N ASN A 392 -3.29 0.42 -14.37
CA ASN A 392 -1.83 0.32 -14.50
C ASN A 392 -1.13 -0.23 -13.25
N GLU A 393 -1.69 -0.08 -12.04
CA GLU A 393 -1.01 -0.53 -10.82
C GLU A 393 -1.04 -2.05 -10.70
N PHE A 394 -2.23 -2.66 -10.66
CA PHE A 394 -2.39 -4.12 -10.64
C PHE A 394 -1.74 -4.85 -11.83
N THR A 395 -1.51 -4.17 -12.96
CA THR A 395 -0.95 -4.81 -14.17
C THR A 395 0.58 -4.73 -14.24
N PHE A 396 1.21 -3.69 -13.68
CA PHE A 396 2.65 -3.41 -13.90
C PHE A 396 3.46 -3.18 -12.62
N ASN A 397 2.85 -3.12 -11.44
CA ASN A 397 3.52 -2.79 -10.19
C ASN A 397 3.29 -3.87 -9.14
N THR A 398 4.30 -4.15 -8.30
CA THR A 398 4.14 -5.16 -7.26
C THR A 398 3.28 -4.62 -6.13
N GLY A 399 2.30 -5.39 -5.68
CA GLY A 399 1.48 -5.07 -4.52
C GLY A 399 1.35 -6.27 -3.59
N VAL A 400 1.01 -6.01 -2.34
CA VAL A 400 0.55 -7.03 -1.38
C VAL A 400 -0.77 -6.55 -0.80
N GLY A 401 -1.67 -7.51 -0.55
CA GLY A 401 -2.90 -7.30 0.17
C GLY A 401 -3.05 -8.28 1.34
N LEU A 402 -3.86 -7.91 2.32
CA LEU A 402 -4.31 -8.75 3.41
C LEU A 402 -5.83 -8.68 3.49
N VAL A 403 -6.47 -9.85 3.39
CA VAL A 403 -7.89 -10.00 3.71
C VAL A 403 -8.02 -10.55 5.12
N ILE A 404 -8.94 -9.97 5.90
CA ILE A 404 -9.43 -10.52 7.16
C ILE A 404 -10.96 -10.54 7.08
N SER A 405 -11.57 -11.73 7.20
CA SER A 405 -13.02 -11.95 7.22
C SER A 405 -13.47 -12.54 8.55
N GLN A 406 -14.73 -12.31 8.90
CA GLN A 406 -15.35 -12.82 10.13
C GLN A 406 -16.49 -13.78 9.78
N PRO A 407 -16.46 -15.04 10.28
CA PRO A 407 -17.54 -15.99 10.05
C PRO A 407 -18.81 -15.60 10.82
N GLU A 408 -19.97 -15.96 10.28
CA GLU A 408 -21.28 -15.58 10.83
C GLU A 408 -21.62 -16.35 12.12
N GLY A 409 -22.45 -15.72 12.97
CA GLY A 409 -23.01 -16.36 14.18
C GLY A 409 -22.17 -16.22 15.45
N ILE A 410 -21.24 -15.27 15.49
CA ILE A 410 -20.32 -15.06 16.62
C ILE A 410 -20.56 -13.68 17.25
N GLU A 411 -21.37 -13.64 18.32
CA GLU A 411 -21.56 -12.44 19.16
C GLU A 411 -20.44 -12.33 20.20
N GLU A 412 -19.26 -11.89 19.77
CA GLU A 412 -18.13 -11.62 20.68
C GLU A 412 -18.16 -10.18 21.22
N ARG A 413 -17.81 -10.01 22.51
CA ARG A 413 -17.90 -8.71 23.22
C ARG A 413 -16.78 -7.72 22.90
N ASN A 414 -15.81 -8.11 22.07
CA ASN A 414 -14.63 -7.32 21.77
C ASN A 414 -14.80 -6.67 20.39
N SER A 415 -14.49 -5.38 20.26
CA SER A 415 -14.61 -4.69 18.96
C SER A 415 -13.66 -5.30 17.92
N THR A 416 -14.23 -5.78 16.83
CA THR A 416 -13.50 -6.58 15.84
C THR A 416 -12.69 -5.71 14.87
N VAL A 417 -11.76 -6.28 14.10
CA VAL A 417 -10.94 -5.49 13.14
C VAL A 417 -11.81 -4.82 12.07
N VAL A 418 -12.87 -5.50 11.61
CA VAL A 418 -13.87 -4.97 10.67
C VAL A 418 -14.57 -3.75 11.29
N GLU A 419 -14.99 -3.83 12.55
CA GLU A 419 -15.63 -2.71 13.26
C GLU A 419 -14.67 -1.55 13.51
N GLN A 420 -13.43 -1.82 13.91
CA GLN A 420 -12.40 -0.81 14.13
C GLN A 420 -12.05 -0.06 12.83
N LEU A 421 -11.87 -0.78 11.72
CA LEU A 421 -11.59 -0.15 10.42
C LEU A 421 -12.81 0.58 9.85
N ARG A 422 -14.02 0.06 10.08
CA ARG A 422 -15.27 0.76 9.77
C ARG A 422 -15.39 2.05 10.57
N ALA A 423 -15.09 2.04 11.87
CA ALA A 423 -15.14 3.23 12.72
C ALA A 423 -14.10 4.29 12.29
N ALA A 424 -12.89 3.87 11.90
CA ALA A 424 -11.90 4.76 11.29
C ALA A 424 -12.40 5.37 9.96
N PHE A 425 -12.99 4.55 9.08
CA PHE A 425 -13.62 5.05 7.84
C PHE A 425 -14.76 6.04 8.12
N GLU A 426 -15.68 5.72 9.03
CA GLU A 426 -16.82 6.59 9.34
C GLU A 426 -16.37 7.90 10.02
N ARG A 427 -15.39 7.85 10.91
CA ARG A 427 -14.73 9.05 11.49
C ARG A 427 -14.16 9.95 10.39
N ASP A 428 -13.40 9.39 9.46
CA ASP A 428 -12.82 10.13 8.34
C ASP A 428 -13.92 10.67 7.41
N TRP A 429 -14.91 9.83 7.06
CA TRP A 429 -16.04 10.15 6.18
C TRP A 429 -16.95 11.25 6.72
N PHE A 430 -17.18 11.35 8.02
CA PHE A 430 -17.98 12.41 8.63
C PHE A 430 -17.16 13.64 9.04
N SER A 431 -15.84 13.62 8.85
CA SER A 431 -14.96 14.73 9.19
C SER A 431 -15.12 15.95 8.26
N ARG A 432 -14.77 17.12 8.81
CA ARG A 432 -14.73 18.42 8.10
C ARG A 432 -13.78 18.48 6.90
N TYR A 433 -12.87 17.52 6.78
CA TYR A 433 -11.88 17.42 5.70
C TYR A 433 -12.46 16.78 4.43
N THR A 434 -13.72 16.32 4.48
CA THR A 434 -14.37 15.62 3.36
C THR A 434 -15.43 16.46 2.65
N HIS A 435 -15.41 16.43 1.32
CA HIS A 435 -16.36 17.15 0.48
C HIS A 435 -17.03 16.19 -0.50
N SER A 436 -18.36 16.15 -0.51
CA SER A 436 -19.12 15.37 -1.49
C SER A 436 -18.86 15.85 -2.91
N LEU A 437 -18.69 14.92 -3.85
CA LEU A 437 -18.58 15.20 -5.29
C LEU A 437 -19.75 16.09 -5.76
N GLN A 438 -19.49 17.05 -6.65
CA GLN A 438 -20.51 17.97 -7.19
C GLN A 438 -20.44 18.02 -8.72
N ALA A 439 -21.60 18.21 -9.37
CA ALA A 439 -21.66 18.44 -10.81
C ALA A 439 -20.96 19.77 -11.17
N ASN A 440 -20.28 19.79 -12.31
CA ASN A 440 -19.84 20.99 -13.02
C ASN A 440 -18.99 22.01 -12.22
N LYS A 441 -18.40 21.61 -11.08
CA LYS A 441 -17.41 22.40 -10.35
C LYS A 441 -16.03 21.80 -10.53
N THR A 442 -15.08 22.61 -11.00
CA THR A 442 -13.65 22.29 -10.94
C THR A 442 -13.24 22.18 -9.47
N ASN A 443 -13.08 20.95 -8.99
CA ASN A 443 -12.66 20.67 -7.62
C ASN A 443 -11.28 21.28 -7.35
N VAL A 444 -11.02 21.63 -6.08
CA VAL A 444 -9.86 22.45 -5.66
C VAL A 444 -8.54 21.92 -6.22
N CYS A 445 -8.35 20.60 -6.17
CA CYS A 445 -7.11 19.92 -6.59
C CYS A 445 -6.87 19.98 -8.11
N SER A 446 -7.93 20.04 -8.93
CA SER A 446 -7.80 20.28 -10.37
C SER A 446 -7.45 21.74 -10.70
N LYS A 447 -7.81 22.72 -9.84
CA LYS A 447 -7.46 24.13 -10.08
C LYS A 447 -5.94 24.37 -9.98
N GLN A 448 -5.26 23.71 -9.05
CA GLN A 448 -3.79 23.81 -8.93
C GLN A 448 -3.07 23.32 -10.21
N GLN A 449 -3.58 22.25 -10.83
CA GLN A 449 -3.04 21.73 -12.08
C GLN A 449 -3.28 22.68 -13.27
N ILE A 450 -4.45 23.33 -13.34
CA ILE A 450 -4.77 24.33 -14.37
C ILE A 450 -3.89 25.59 -14.20
N ASN A 451 -3.73 26.10 -12.97
CA ASN A 451 -2.91 27.29 -12.71
C ASN A 451 -1.42 27.05 -13.00
N ARG A 452 -0.89 25.82 -12.85
CA ARG A 452 0.49 25.50 -13.28
C ARG A 452 0.64 25.36 -14.81
N LEU A 453 -0.45 25.25 -15.57
CA LEU A 453 -0.46 25.14 -17.04
C LEU A 453 -0.68 26.47 -17.76
N VAL A 454 -1.00 27.55 -17.03
CA VAL A 454 -1.17 28.90 -17.58
C VAL A 454 -0.14 29.83 -16.93
N PRO A 455 0.93 30.21 -17.63
CA PRO A 455 1.81 31.28 -17.14
C PRO A 455 1.02 32.59 -17.06
N ASP A 456 1.07 33.27 -15.91
CA ASP A 456 0.45 34.57 -15.75
C ASP A 456 1.00 35.57 -16.77
N LYS A 457 0.12 36.16 -17.57
CA LYS A 457 0.47 37.36 -18.34
C LYS A 457 0.58 38.52 -17.34
N PRO A 458 1.68 39.30 -17.36
CA PRO A 458 1.80 40.47 -16.49
C PRO A 458 0.67 41.46 -16.80
N GLY A 459 -0.16 41.75 -15.81
CA GLY A 459 -1.24 42.72 -15.93
C GLY A 459 -0.67 44.13 -16.09
N HIS A 460 -1.19 44.88 -17.06
CA HIS A 460 -0.85 46.29 -17.23
C HIS A 460 -1.53 47.10 -16.10
N LEU A 461 -0.77 47.92 -15.37
CA LEU A 461 -1.35 48.76 -14.32
C LEU A 461 -2.21 49.89 -14.92
N ASP A 462 -3.36 50.06 -14.27
CA ASP A 462 -4.22 51.24 -14.11
C ASP A 462 -3.89 52.54 -14.88
N ASN A 463 -4.94 53.13 -15.46
CA ASN A 463 -5.48 54.38 -14.92
C ASN A 463 -6.91 54.64 -15.43
N ALA A 464 -7.78 55.17 -14.57
CA ALA A 464 -9.16 55.53 -14.92
C ALA A 464 -9.49 56.95 -14.44
N PRO A 465 -10.16 57.76 -15.29
CA PRO A 465 -10.96 58.88 -14.82
C PRO A 465 -12.46 58.72 -15.17
N MET A 466 -13.32 59.12 -14.23
CA MET A 466 -14.76 59.34 -14.40
C MET A 466 -15.03 60.85 -14.68
N PRO A 467 -16.27 61.29 -14.98
CA PRO A 467 -17.16 60.84 -16.05
C PRO A 467 -17.80 62.02 -16.83
N ILE A 468 -18.20 61.85 -18.10
CA ILE A 468 -19.05 62.82 -18.83
C ILE A 468 -20.14 62.09 -19.64
N SER A 469 -21.34 62.67 -19.68
CA SER A 469 -22.56 62.13 -20.31
C SER A 469 -22.75 62.55 -21.78
N VAL A 470 -23.48 61.76 -22.57
CA VAL A 470 -24.59 62.17 -23.46
C VAL A 470 -25.23 60.93 -24.16
N ASP A 471 -26.55 60.96 -24.33
CA ASP A 471 -27.45 59.98 -25.00
C ASP A 471 -27.81 60.43 -26.44
N PRO A 472 -28.57 59.70 -27.29
CA PRO A 472 -28.82 58.25 -27.41
C PRO A 472 -28.77 57.76 -28.90
N HIS A 473 -29.33 56.57 -29.20
CA HIS A 473 -29.49 55.92 -30.53
C HIS A 473 -28.19 55.28 -31.12
N ASP A 474 -28.22 54.30 -32.03
CA ASP A 474 -29.31 53.78 -32.90
C ASP A 474 -29.32 52.22 -33.03
N ASN A 475 -30.24 51.68 -33.83
CA ASN A 475 -30.63 50.27 -33.96
C ASN A 475 -29.80 49.46 -34.98
N GLY A 476 -29.75 48.13 -34.83
CA GLY A 476 -29.40 47.22 -35.95
C GLY A 476 -28.83 45.85 -35.56
N PRO A 477 -29.28 44.72 -36.14
CA PRO A 477 -28.77 43.38 -35.85
C PRO A 477 -27.59 42.96 -36.76
N ALA A 478 -26.79 42.00 -36.28
CA ALA A 478 -25.65 41.44 -37.01
C ALA A 478 -26.06 40.44 -38.12
N PRO A 479 -25.37 40.43 -39.28
CA PRO A 479 -25.51 39.40 -40.30
C PRO A 479 -24.41 38.31 -40.22
N ILE A 480 -24.82 37.04 -40.31
CA ILE A 480 -23.94 35.87 -40.45
C ILE A 480 -23.49 35.73 -41.92
N ARG A 481 -22.23 35.32 -42.18
CA ARG A 481 -21.95 34.53 -43.40
C ARG A 481 -20.73 33.60 -43.32
N HIS A 482 -20.94 32.38 -43.82
CA HIS A 482 -19.91 31.35 -44.05
C HIS A 482 -19.02 31.69 -45.25
N LYS A 483 -17.85 31.04 -45.33
CA LYS A 483 -17.43 30.39 -46.59
C LYS A 483 -16.41 29.25 -46.41
N HIS A 484 -16.56 28.21 -47.22
CA HIS A 484 -15.48 27.32 -47.69
C HIS A 484 -14.61 28.10 -48.72
N GLN A 485 -13.42 27.70 -49.19
CA GLN A 485 -12.61 26.46 -49.10
C GLN A 485 -11.10 26.91 -49.22
N ASP A 486 -10.04 26.20 -49.66
CA ASP A 486 -9.85 24.89 -50.32
C ASP A 486 -8.42 24.33 -50.08
N ASP A 487 -8.11 23.14 -50.62
CA ASP A 487 -6.83 22.40 -50.46
C ASP A 487 -5.61 23.02 -51.19
N GLY A 488 -4.39 22.63 -50.76
CA GLY A 488 -3.15 22.96 -51.47
C GLY A 488 -1.85 22.35 -50.91
N GLN A 489 -1.29 21.33 -51.58
CA GLN A 489 0.03 20.74 -51.26
C GLN A 489 1.18 21.39 -52.07
N ALA A 490 2.33 21.64 -51.43
CA ALA A 490 3.64 21.74 -52.11
C ALA A 490 4.82 21.48 -51.14
N HIS A 491 5.91 20.90 -51.65
CA HIS A 491 7.20 20.71 -50.94
C HIS A 491 8.22 21.82 -51.28
N VAL A 492 9.39 21.80 -50.61
CA VAL A 492 10.78 21.88 -51.18
C VAL A 492 11.72 22.96 -50.55
N LYS A 493 12.85 22.50 -49.94
CA LYS A 493 14.14 23.21 -49.64
C LYS A 493 14.13 24.34 -48.56
N THR A 494 15.25 24.76 -47.92
CA THR A 494 16.70 24.38 -48.01
C THR A 494 17.50 24.56 -46.69
N LYS A 495 18.43 23.63 -46.42
CA LYS A 495 19.84 23.73 -45.90
C LYS A 495 20.37 24.86 -44.96
N HIS A 496 21.24 24.39 -44.04
CA HIS A 496 22.45 25.03 -43.43
C HIS A 496 22.21 26.18 -42.43
N HIS A 497 23.09 26.48 -41.46
CA HIS A 497 24.54 26.16 -41.29
C HIS A 497 24.91 25.81 -39.82
N ASP A 498 26.06 25.15 -39.61
CA ASP A 498 26.77 25.08 -38.31
C ASP A 498 27.33 26.45 -37.85
N ASP A 499 27.59 26.62 -36.55
CA ASP A 499 28.98 26.89 -36.08
C ASP A 499 29.23 26.52 -34.59
N ARG A 500 30.48 26.66 -34.12
CA ARG A 500 31.08 25.95 -32.97
C ARG A 500 31.50 26.87 -31.80
N LEU A 501 31.48 26.28 -30.59
CA LEU A 501 32.35 26.57 -29.41
C LEU A 501 32.24 28.00 -28.80
N SER A 502 32.44 28.22 -27.49
CA SER A 502 33.56 27.75 -26.66
C SER A 502 33.33 27.95 -25.14
N ILE A 503 34.28 27.41 -24.36
CA ILE A 503 34.38 27.38 -22.89
C ILE A 503 34.68 28.76 -22.28
N ILE A 504 34.08 29.09 -21.13
CA ILE A 504 34.76 29.77 -20.01
C ILE A 504 34.36 29.09 -18.69
N ALA A 505 35.33 28.89 -17.79
CA ALA A 505 35.12 28.54 -16.39
C ALA A 505 35.69 29.64 -15.48
N LEU A 506 35.16 29.79 -14.26
CA LEU A 506 35.64 30.78 -13.27
C LEU A 506 35.62 30.19 -11.86
N GLN A 507 36.65 30.51 -11.06
CA GLN A 507 36.92 29.89 -9.76
C GLN A 507 37.66 30.86 -8.83
N GLY A 508 37.21 30.98 -7.58
CA GLY A 508 37.86 31.66 -6.45
C GLY A 508 37.11 31.29 -5.16
N LYS A 509 37.73 30.94 -4.02
CA LYS A 509 38.69 31.67 -3.15
C LYS A 509 38.06 32.88 -2.43
N ALA A 510 38.20 33.06 -1.11
CA ALA A 510 38.88 32.23 -0.08
C ALA A 510 38.31 32.49 1.35
N ASP A 511 38.92 31.83 2.34
CA ASP A 511 38.47 31.60 3.73
C ASP A 511 38.47 32.82 4.68
N GLY A 512 37.82 32.69 5.86
CA GLY A 512 37.84 33.71 6.92
C GLY A 512 37.18 33.34 8.27
N LEU A 513 37.96 32.72 9.17
CA LEU A 513 37.88 32.66 10.66
C LEU A 513 36.54 32.47 11.43
N GLU A 514 36.45 31.29 12.09
CA GLU A 514 36.26 31.05 13.54
C GLU A 514 34.97 31.47 14.33
N PRO A 515 34.67 30.80 15.47
CA PRO A 515 33.30 30.69 15.99
C PRO A 515 32.97 31.56 17.22
N ILE A 516 31.67 31.72 17.48
CA ILE A 516 31.14 32.29 18.72
C ILE A 516 30.77 31.15 19.69
N ILE A 517 31.12 31.36 20.97
CA ILE A 517 30.78 30.49 22.09
C ILE A 517 29.31 30.70 22.46
N ASP A 518 28.56 29.61 22.65
CA ASP A 518 27.26 29.67 23.31
C ASP A 518 27.23 28.70 24.51
N SER A 519 26.87 29.24 25.67
CA SER A 519 26.97 28.54 26.95
C SER A 519 25.71 28.79 27.78
N TYR A 520 24.84 27.80 27.87
CA TYR A 520 23.67 27.85 28.73
C TYR A 520 23.57 26.61 29.63
N GLN A 521 23.42 26.86 30.93
CA GLN A 521 23.37 25.81 31.94
C GLN A 521 21.97 25.20 32.09
N GLU A 522 22.01 23.95 32.54
CA GLU A 522 21.02 23.20 33.30
C GLU A 522 19.86 23.99 33.92
N ARG A 523 18.64 23.45 33.78
CA ARG A 523 17.67 23.45 34.88
C ARG A 523 16.72 22.25 34.82
N GLY A 524 16.56 21.57 35.96
CA GLY A 524 15.35 20.80 36.26
C GLY A 524 15.36 19.30 35.93
N GLN A 525 16.16 18.50 36.65
CA GLN A 525 15.78 17.09 36.83
C GLN A 525 14.52 17.01 37.72
N VAL A 526 13.53 16.23 37.31
CA VAL A 526 12.46 15.75 38.20
C VAL A 526 12.50 14.22 38.20
N LYS A 527 12.91 13.62 39.31
CA LYS A 527 12.76 12.18 39.55
C LYS A 527 11.33 11.91 40.03
N MET A 528 10.66 10.98 39.37
CA MET A 528 9.55 10.21 39.93
C MET A 528 10.00 8.74 40.00
N SER A 529 9.81 8.11 41.16
CA SER A 529 10.17 6.71 41.39
C SER A 529 9.05 5.77 40.99
N HIS A 530 9.38 4.69 40.29
CA HIS A 530 8.47 3.57 40.06
C HIS A 530 8.72 2.48 41.12
N ASP A 531 7.94 2.52 42.20
CA ASP A 531 7.76 1.38 43.09
C ASP A 531 6.48 0.63 42.69
N LEU A 532 6.63 -0.55 42.09
CA LEU A 532 5.54 -1.50 41.83
C LEU A 532 6.08 -2.92 41.97
N ASP A 533 5.86 -3.53 43.14
CA ASP A 533 6.11 -4.96 43.35
C ASP A 533 4.98 -5.63 44.16
N SER A 534 4.68 -6.86 43.74
CA SER A 534 4.04 -7.96 44.47
C SER A 534 2.93 -7.67 45.47
N ARG A 535 1.68 -7.94 45.05
CA ARG A 535 0.69 -8.61 45.91
C ARG A 535 0.15 -9.87 45.25
N GLN A 536 0.69 -11.02 45.66
CA GLN A 536 0.04 -12.31 45.50
C GLN A 536 -1.14 -12.41 46.48
N VAL A 537 -2.23 -13.06 46.06
CA VAL A 537 -3.21 -13.67 46.97
C VAL A 537 -3.52 -15.06 46.44
N GLN A 538 -3.25 -16.09 47.27
CA GLN A 538 -3.64 -17.47 46.98
C GLN A 538 -5.10 -17.69 47.38
N ILE A 539 -5.86 -18.40 46.55
CA ILE A 539 -7.02 -19.19 47.02
C ILE A 539 -6.84 -20.61 46.48
N LYS A 540 -7.20 -21.60 47.31
CA LYS A 540 -6.88 -23.02 47.15
C LYS A 540 -8.17 -23.82 47.40
N GLY A 541 -8.57 -24.69 46.48
CA GLY A 541 -9.78 -25.50 46.59
C GLY A 541 -9.74 -26.69 45.62
N ASN A 542 -10.11 -27.87 46.12
CA ASN A 542 -10.03 -29.14 45.39
C ASN A 542 -11.39 -29.57 44.81
N HIS A 543 -11.29 -30.60 43.97
CA HIS A 543 -12.28 -31.57 43.48
C HIS A 543 -12.56 -31.44 41.97
N GLN A 544 -12.24 -32.40 41.10
CA GLN A 544 -12.30 -33.88 41.15
C GLN A 544 -13.75 -34.40 41.05
N ASP A 545 -14.15 -34.79 39.84
CA ASP A 545 -14.57 -36.17 39.54
C ASP A 545 -14.73 -36.42 38.02
N ASN A 546 -14.59 -37.69 37.62
CA ASN A 546 -14.83 -38.24 36.27
C ASN A 546 -16.01 -39.24 36.36
N PRO A 547 -16.75 -39.48 35.25
CA PRO A 547 -16.60 -40.77 34.55
C PRO A 547 -16.61 -40.58 33.01
N MET A 548 -15.98 -41.41 32.14
CA MET A 548 -16.24 -42.84 31.86
C MET A 548 -17.73 -43.14 31.55
N ASP A 549 -18.13 -43.92 30.54
CA ASP A 549 -17.52 -44.55 29.35
C ASP A 549 -18.70 -45.26 28.56
N PRO A 550 -18.54 -46.01 27.44
CA PRO A 550 -17.53 -46.07 26.38
C PRO A 550 -18.22 -45.98 24.96
N PRO A 551 -18.01 -46.80 23.88
CA PRO A 551 -18.23 -46.32 22.49
C PRO A 551 -19.23 -47.14 21.61
N SER A 552 -19.39 -46.75 20.34
CA SER A 552 -20.07 -47.54 19.28
C SER A 552 -19.27 -47.56 17.97
N GLN A 553 -19.13 -48.74 17.35
CA GLN A 553 -18.35 -48.94 16.11
C GLN A 553 -19.20 -48.90 14.83
N SER A 554 -18.52 -48.65 13.71
CA SER A 554 -18.75 -49.22 12.36
C SER A 554 -20.15 -49.20 11.72
N ALA A 555 -20.24 -48.56 10.56
CA ALA A 555 -20.81 -49.17 9.36
C ALA A 555 -20.20 -48.54 8.09
N GLU A 556 -19.90 -49.35 7.08
CA GLU A 556 -19.54 -48.90 5.73
C GLU A 556 -20.80 -48.76 4.86
N SER A 557 -20.80 -47.85 3.87
CA SER A 557 -21.64 -48.02 2.69
C SER A 557 -21.04 -47.35 1.46
N SER A 558 -21.12 -48.05 0.33
CA SER A 558 -20.63 -47.65 -0.99
C SER A 558 -21.64 -46.86 -1.82
N GLY A 559 -21.16 -46.13 -2.82
CA GLY A 559 -21.97 -45.57 -3.91
C GLY A 559 -22.23 -44.06 -3.78
N SER A 560 -22.21 -43.26 -4.84
CA SER A 560 -22.12 -43.58 -6.28
C SER A 560 -21.28 -42.56 -7.04
N ARG A 561 -20.71 -42.98 -8.17
CA ARG A 561 -20.19 -42.06 -9.21
C ARG A 561 -21.32 -41.75 -10.19
N GLU A 562 -21.51 -40.48 -10.50
CA GLU A 562 -22.07 -40.07 -11.80
C GLU A 562 -21.05 -39.22 -12.57
N ILE A 563 -21.14 -39.27 -13.89
CA ILE A 563 -20.23 -38.62 -14.83
C ILE A 563 -21.07 -37.70 -15.69
N LEU A 564 -20.70 -36.42 -15.77
CA LEU A 564 -21.14 -35.57 -16.87
C LEU A 564 -19.93 -34.87 -17.50
N ASN A 565 -19.63 -35.30 -18.72
CA ASN A 565 -18.69 -34.66 -19.62
C ASN A 565 -19.55 -34.08 -20.76
N GLY A 566 -19.49 -32.78 -21.00
CA GLY A 566 -20.45 -32.10 -21.87
C GLY A 566 -19.92 -30.77 -22.39
N SER A 567 -19.23 -30.83 -23.53
CA SER A 567 -18.71 -29.65 -24.24
C SER A 567 -19.72 -29.11 -25.25
N LEU A 568 -19.93 -27.80 -25.25
CA LEU A 568 -20.32 -27.00 -26.42
C LEU A 568 -19.91 -25.53 -26.21
#